data_AF-A0A5C7GMU9-F1
#
_entry.id   AF-A0A5C7GMU9-F1
#
_cell.length_a   1.000
_cell.length_b   1.000
_cell.length_c   1.000
_cell.angle_alpha   90.00
_cell.angle_beta   90.00
_cell.angle_gamma   90.00
#
_symmetry.space_group_name_H-M   'P 1'
#
loop_
_entity.id
_entity.type
_entity.pdbx_description
1 polymer ?
#
loop_
_entity_poly.entity_id
_entity_poly.type
_entity_poly.pdbx_seq_one_letter_code
_entity_poly.pdbx_strand_id
1 'polypeptide(L)' 'MKSKVFKFILPAFALLLAVGFAFAAEDNYVSQTAYYNHPILGVQSVIIGDECQPSGAISCEFNGHQLYQEASLTTPLRKN' A
#
# COMPACT_ATOMS: atom_id res chain seq x y z
N MET A 1 43.50 8.16 -27.05
CA MET A 1 42.92 6.83 -26.72
C MET A 1 41.98 6.80 -25.50
N LYS A 2 41.89 7.84 -24.65
CA LYS A 2 41.05 7.84 -23.43
C LYS A 2 39.52 7.84 -23.66
N SER A 3 39.04 8.25 -24.84
CA SER A 3 37.61 8.43 -25.12
C SER A 3 36.84 7.15 -25.51
N LYS A 4 37.54 6.04 -25.80
CA LYS A 4 36.88 4.77 -26.17
C LYS A 4 36.34 4.01 -24.96
N VAL A 5 37.01 4.13 -23.80
CA VAL A 5 36.61 3.46 -22.55
C VAL A 5 35.34 4.10 -21.99
N PHE A 6 35.24 5.43 -22.04
CA PHE A 6 34.05 6.18 -21.60
C PHE A 6 32.79 5.82 -22.40
N LYS A 7 32.92 5.47 -23.68
CA LYS A 7 31.80 5.03 -24.53
C LYS A 7 31.19 3.69 -24.11
N PHE A 8 31.91 2.85 -23.37
CA PHE A 8 31.40 1.58 -22.86
C PHE A 8 30.91 1.67 -21.42
N ILE A 9 31.57 2.45 -20.58
CA ILE A 9 31.21 2.58 -19.16
C ILE A 9 29.90 3.38 -18.99
N LEU A 10 29.71 4.44 -19.78
CA LEU A 10 28.54 5.31 -19.68
C LEU A 10 27.20 4.57 -19.96
N PRO A 11 27.05 3.77 -21.03
CA PRO A 11 25.82 3.02 -21.26
C PRO A 11 25.61 1.90 -20.24
N ALA A 12 26.68 1.26 -19.74
CA ALA A 12 26.57 0.25 -18.69
C ALA A 12 26.04 0.84 -17.38
N PHE A 13 26.52 2.02 -16.98
CA PHE A 13 25.99 2.75 -15.83
C PHE A 13 24.54 3.19 -16.04
N ALA A 14 24.18 3.67 -17.23
CA ALA A 14 22.80 4.05 -17.54
C ALA A 14 21.84 2.86 -17.42
N LEU A 15 22.25 1.67 -17.85
CA LEU A 15 21.45 0.44 -17.70
C LEU A 15 21.33 0.01 -16.24
N LEU A 16 22.43 0.01 -15.49
CA LEU A 16 22.40 -0.32 -14.06
C LEU A 16 21.52 0.65 -13.27
N LEU A 17 21.60 1.94 -13.60
CA LEU A 17 20.83 2.99 -12.96
C LEU A 17 19.34 2.89 -13.34
N ALA A 18 19.01 2.60 -14.59
CA ALA A 18 17.63 2.35 -15.04
C ALA A 18 17.00 1.14 -14.32
N VAL A 19 17.74 0.04 -14.17
CA VAL A 19 17.27 -1.13 -13.41
C VAL A 19 17.15 -0.80 -11.92
N GLY A 20 18.07 -0.02 -11.35
CA GLY A 20 17.98 0.44 -9.96
C GLY A 20 16.75 1.31 -9.69
N PHE A 21 16.37 2.18 -10.63
CA PHE A 21 15.15 2.98 -10.51
C PHE A 21 13.87 2.17 -10.66
N ALA A 22 13.89 1.06 -11.39
CA ALA A 22 12.70 0.20 -11.56
C ALA A 22 12.23 -0.46 -10.26
N PHE A 23 13.16 -0.79 -9.35
CA PHE A 23 12.84 -1.43 -8.05
C PHE A 23 12.59 -0.43 -6.92
N ALA A 24 13.00 0.83 -7.06
CA ALA A 24 12.73 1.87 -6.05
C ALA A 24 11.30 2.45 -6.13
N ALA A 25 10.55 2.09 -7.18
CA ALA A 25 9.19 2.58 -7.44
C ALA A 25 8.11 1.56 -7.02
N GLU A 26 8.43 0.62 -6.13
CA GLU A 26 7.44 -0.27 -5.55
C GLU A 26 6.75 0.46 -4.39
N ASP A 27 5.50 0.90 -4.61
CA ASP A 27 4.63 1.35 -3.52
C ASP A 27 4.45 0.19 -2.54
N ASN A 28 4.83 0.41 -1.28
CA ASN A 28 4.71 -0.58 -0.23
C ASN A 28 3.24 -0.71 0.20
N TYR A 29 2.41 -1.36 -0.63
CA TYR A 29 1.03 -1.67 -0.26
C TYR A 29 1.03 -2.70 0.86
N VAL A 30 0.85 -2.24 2.10
CA VAL A 30 0.65 -3.13 3.25
C VAL A 30 -0.82 -3.54 3.26
N SER A 31 -1.09 -4.77 2.83
CA SER A 31 -2.42 -5.35 3.00
C SER A 31 -2.66 -5.70 4.47
N GLN A 32 -3.82 -5.31 4.98
CA GLN A 32 -4.23 -5.58 6.35
C GLN A 32 -5.67 -6.14 6.39
N THR A 33 -5.94 -6.94 7.42
CA THR A 33 -7.29 -7.44 7.68
C THR A 33 -8.07 -6.41 8.48
N ALA A 34 -9.25 -6.04 7.99
CA ALA A 34 -10.21 -5.20 8.69
C ALA A 34 -11.52 -5.94 8.91
N TYR A 35 -12.35 -5.40 9.80
CA TYR A 35 -13.60 -6.00 10.24
C TYR A 35 -14.77 -5.05 10.05
N TYR A 36 -15.95 -5.58 9.75
CA TYR A 36 -17.19 -4.80 9.63
C TYR A 36 -18.39 -5.59 10.15
N ASN A 37 -19.44 -4.89 10.55
CA ASN A 37 -20.66 -5.52 11.03
C ASN A 37 -21.69 -5.63 9.92
N HIS A 38 -21.92 -6.86 9.43
CA HIS A 38 -22.93 -7.15 8.44
C HIS A 38 -24.28 -7.45 9.12
N PRO A 39 -25.41 -6.86 8.66
CA PRO A 39 -26.69 -6.92 9.38
C PRO A 39 -27.27 -8.34 9.55
N ILE A 40 -26.94 -9.26 8.64
CA ILE A 40 -27.45 -10.64 8.65
C ILE A 40 -26.40 -11.64 9.17
N LEU A 41 -25.11 -11.37 8.92
CA LEU A 41 -24.03 -12.34 9.11
C LEU A 41 -23.17 -12.02 10.33
N GLY A 42 -23.40 -10.88 10.99
CA GLY A 42 -22.59 -10.40 12.10
C GLY A 42 -21.23 -9.86 11.65
N VAL A 43 -20.22 -9.99 12.51
CA VAL A 43 -18.87 -9.50 12.23
C VAL A 43 -18.23 -10.32 11.11
N GLN A 44 -17.77 -9.61 10.08
CA GLN A 44 -17.08 -10.15 8.91
C GLN A 44 -15.74 -9.48 8.74
N SER A 45 -14.81 -10.15 8.05
CA SER A 45 -13.49 -9.59 7.73
C SER A 45 -13.34 -9.33 6.23
N VAL A 46 -12.48 -8.37 5.90
CA VAL A 46 -12.11 -8.01 4.53
C VAL A 46 -10.65 -7.58 4.50
N ILE A 47 -9.95 -7.85 3.40
CA ILE A 47 -8.58 -7.38 3.20
C ILE A 47 -8.64 -6.01 2.53
N ILE A 48 -7.96 -5.04 3.12
CA ILE A 48 -7.83 -3.67 2.63
C ILE A 48 -6.35 -3.29 2.54
N GLY A 49 -6.04 -2.19 1.86
CA GLY A 49 -4.68 -1.67 1.80
C GLY A 49 -4.34 -0.77 2.99
N ASP A 50 -3.29 0.01 2.82
CA ASP A 50 -2.74 0.94 3.79
C ASP A 50 -3.47 2.29 3.82
N GLU A 51 -4.48 2.49 2.96
CA GLU A 51 -5.30 3.71 2.88
C GLU A 51 -6.20 3.92 4.09
N CYS A 52 -6.45 2.86 4.86
CA CYS A 52 -7.31 2.87 6.03
C CYS A 52 -6.50 2.66 7.30
N GLN A 53 -6.38 3.71 8.09
CA GLN A 53 -5.59 3.76 9.31
C GLN A 53 -6.47 4.21 10.48
N PRO A 54 -6.13 3.91 11.75
CA PRO A 54 -6.91 4.38 12.89
C PRO A 54 -6.91 5.92 13.03
N SER A 55 -5.95 6.58 12.39
CA SER A 55 -5.89 8.04 12.22
C SER A 55 -6.42 8.46 10.85
N GLY A 56 -7.36 9.40 10.83
CA GLY A 56 -7.89 9.99 9.60
C GLY A 56 -9.10 10.86 9.87
N ALA A 57 -9.63 11.52 8.85
CA ALA A 57 -10.84 12.34 8.98
C ALA A 57 -12.08 11.58 8.49
N ILE A 58 -11.93 10.79 7.43
CA ILE A 58 -13.04 10.18 6.70
C ILE A 58 -13.18 8.73 7.13
N SER A 59 -14.40 8.27 7.36
CA SER A 59 -14.68 6.86 7.65
C SER A 59 -14.21 5.96 6.50
N CYS A 60 -13.47 4.89 6.82
CA CYS A 60 -13.24 3.81 5.88
C CYS A 60 -14.44 2.86 5.89
N GLU A 61 -14.99 2.60 4.71
CA GLU A 61 -16.20 1.80 4.55
C GLU A 61 -16.00 0.71 3.50
N PHE A 62 -16.59 -0.45 3.76
CA PHE A 62 -16.73 -1.53 2.78
C PHE A 62 -18.22 -1.83 2.61
N ASN A 63 -18.73 -1.70 1.38
CA ASN A 63 -20.17 -1.83 1.07
C ASN A 63 -21.09 -0.96 1.95
N GLY A 64 -20.62 0.25 2.32
CA GLY A 64 -21.36 1.18 3.19
C GLY A 64 -21.30 0.83 4.69
N HIS A 65 -20.48 -0.15 5.08
CA HIS A 65 -20.24 -0.50 6.48
C HIS A 65 -18.88 0.02 6.94
N GLN A 66 -18.86 0.73 8.07
CA GLN A 66 -17.63 1.18 8.73
C GLN A 66 -16.69 0.00 9.03
N LEU A 67 -15.41 0.18 8.69
CA LEU A 67 -14.34 -0.78 8.97
C LEU A 67 -13.70 -0.53 10.33
N TYR A 68 -13.22 -1.60 10.96
CA TYR A 68 -12.59 -1.61 12.27
C TYR A 68 -11.32 -2.44 12.24
N GLN A 69 -10.37 -2.08 13.11
CA GLN A 69 -9.08 -2.78 13.23
C GLN A 69 -9.24 -4.17 13.87
N GLU A 70 -10.23 -4.33 14.77
CA GLU A 70 -10.48 -5.60 15.45
C GLU A 70 -11.93 -6.09 15.28
N ALA A 71 -12.13 -7.40 15.44
CA ALA A 71 -13.46 -8.02 15.42
C ALA A 71 -14.38 -7.54 16.55
N SER A 72 -13.85 -6.90 17.60
CA SER A 72 -14.62 -6.27 18.67
C SER A 72 -15.25 -4.94 18.28
N LEU A 73 -14.96 -4.45 17.06
CA LEU A 73 -15.50 -3.19 16.51
C LEU A 73 -15.20 -1.98 17.39
N THR A 74 -14.02 -1.97 18.03
CA THR A 74 -13.66 -0.95 19.02
C THR A 74 -12.90 0.20 18.37
N THR A 75 -11.93 -0.10 17.52
CA THR A 75 -11.08 0.90 16.87
C THR A 75 -11.54 1.12 15.41
N PRO A 76 -12.25 2.21 15.08
CA PRO A 76 -12.69 2.46 13.72
C PRO A 76 -11.52 2.87 12.83
N LEU A 77 -11.47 2.32 11.63
CA LEU A 77 -10.51 2.70 10.59
C LEU A 77 -11.02 3.89 9.79
N ARG A 78 -10.09 4.76 9.40
CA ARG A 78 -10.35 6.03 8.71
C ARG A 78 -9.32 6.25 7.60
N LYS A 79 -9.65 7.09 6.64
CA LYS A 79 -8.75 7.56 5.59
C LYS A 79 -8.54 9.07 5.71
N ASN A 80 -7.39 9.52 5.24
CA ASN A 80 -7.07 10.94 5.10
C ASN A 80 -7.68 11.52 3.81
#